data_AF-A0A0C3PI81-F1
#
_entry.id   AF-A0A0C3PI81-F1
#
_cell.length_a   1.000
_cell.length_b   1.000
_cell.length_c   1.000
_cell.angle_alpha   90.00
_cell.angle_beta   90.00
_cell.angle_gamma   90.00
#
_symmetry.space_group_name_H-M   'P 1'
#
loop_
_entity.id
_entity.type
_entity.pdbx_description
1 polymer ?
#
loop_
_entity_poly.entity_id
_entity_poly.type
_entity_poly.pdbx_seq_one_letter_code
_entity_poly.pdbx_strand_id
1 'polypeptide(L)'
;EMFDEMRGFLNRPKQYTLLPTPLPQDAKSQHNDLFFIDTPTQDSVAIINACVHNLHDVPRAKQVFDLLRSQRMHDPILSINIYNSVLKAYIGEALEVQKTDMWIENACALYEAMEEGHDRVAPSAGTYAI
;
A
#
# COMPACT_ATOMS: atom_id res chain seq x y z
N GLU A 1 -35.71 -23.37 10.32
CA GLU A 1 -34.31 -23.22 9.90
C GLU A 1 -33.73 -21.85 10.25
N MET A 2 -34.36 -20.71 9.91
CA MET A 2 -33.87 -19.35 10.23
C MET A 2 -33.59 -19.06 11.73
N PHE A 3 -34.37 -19.66 12.65
CA PHE A 3 -34.18 -19.48 14.10
C PHE A 3 -32.91 -20.15 14.64
N ASP A 4 -32.44 -21.23 14.00
CA ASP A 4 -31.27 -21.98 14.46
C ASP A 4 -29.97 -21.30 14.02
N GLU A 5 -29.96 -20.71 12.82
CA GLU A 5 -28.86 -19.85 12.36
C GLU A 5 -28.69 -18.61 13.25
N MET A 6 -29.80 -18.00 13.67
CA MET A 6 -29.77 -16.81 14.52
C MET A 6 -29.20 -17.13 15.92
N ARG A 7 -29.50 -18.31 16.47
CA ARG A 7 -28.89 -18.82 17.71
C ARG A 7 -27.41 -19.12 17.53
N GLY A 8 -27.03 -19.71 16.40
CA GLY A 8 -25.64 -19.96 16.04
C GLY A 8 -24.82 -18.67 15.91
N PHE A 9 -25.40 -17.59 15.37
CA PHE A 9 -24.74 -16.29 15.27
C PHE A 9 -24.57 -15.61 16.63
N LEU A 10 -25.60 -15.63 17.48
CA LEU A 10 -25.56 -14.99 18.81
C LEU A 10 -24.64 -15.70 19.81
N ASN A 11 -24.44 -17.01 19.65
CA ASN A 11 -23.55 -17.81 20.50
C ASN A 11 -22.08 -17.81 20.04
N ARG A 12 -21.74 -17.12 18.94
CA ARG A 12 -20.34 -17.01 18.51
C ARG A 12 -19.55 -16.16 19.51
N PRO A 13 -18.35 -16.60 19.93
CA PRO A 13 -17.47 -15.76 20.72
C PRO A 13 -17.17 -14.49 19.92
N LYS A 14 -17.47 -13.33 20.52
CA LYS A 14 -17.17 -12.04 19.89
C LYS A 14 -15.65 -11.93 19.71
N GLN A 15 -15.21 -11.77 18.47
CA GLN A 15 -13.83 -11.45 18.17
C GLN A 15 -13.58 -10.00 18.57
N TYR A 16 -12.66 -9.80 19.50
CA TYR A 16 -12.21 -8.48 19.90
C TYR A 16 -10.82 -8.24 19.32
N THR A 17 -10.66 -7.13 18.63
CA THR A 17 -9.34 -6.62 18.24
C THR A 17 -8.92 -5.60 19.28
N LEU A 18 -7.87 -5.90 20.03
CA LEU A 18 -7.27 -4.97 20.98
C LEU A 18 -6.24 -4.11 20.24
N LEU A 19 -6.50 -2.80 20.18
CA LEU A 19 -5.53 -1.84 19.66
C LEU A 19 -4.62 -1.37 20.80
N PRO A 20 -3.30 -1.24 20.58
CA PRO A 20 -2.41 -0.70 21.59
C PRO A 20 -2.77 0.76 21.92
N THR A 21 -2.44 1.21 23.12
CA THR A 21 -2.64 2.63 23.48
C THR A 21 -1.70 3.51 22.66
N PRO A 22 -2.19 4.57 22.01
CA PRO A 22 -1.35 5.45 21.22
C PRO A 22 -0.29 6.12 22.12
N LEU A 23 0.93 6.23 21.60
CA LEU A 23 2.00 6.96 22.26
C LEU A 23 1.77 8.48 22.18
N PRO A 24 2.28 9.26 23.15
CA PRO A 24 2.31 10.71 23.05
C PRO A 24 3.17 11.15 21.85
N GLN A 25 2.90 12.35 21.31
CA GLN A 25 3.47 12.83 20.03
C GLN A 25 5.00 12.90 19.99
N ASP A 26 5.64 12.98 21.16
CA ASP A 26 7.10 13.04 21.34
C ASP A 26 7.76 11.65 21.42
N ALA A 27 6.98 10.57 21.47
CA ALA A 27 7.46 9.20 21.51
C ALA A 27 7.13 8.44 20.21
N LYS A 28 8.12 7.68 19.69
CA LYS A 28 7.97 6.84 18.49
C LYS A 28 8.26 5.38 18.80
N SER A 29 7.48 4.48 18.23
CA SER A 29 7.81 3.06 18.22
C SER A 29 7.25 2.41 16.96
N GLN A 30 8.00 1.46 16.39
CA GLN A 30 7.61 0.77 15.16
C GLN A 30 6.21 0.14 15.24
N HIS A 31 5.82 -0.35 16.41
CA HIS A 31 4.50 -0.95 16.63
C HIS A 31 3.40 0.12 16.70
N ASN A 32 3.65 1.26 17.35
CA ASN A 32 2.71 2.38 17.39
C ASN A 32 2.52 3.00 16.01
N ASP A 33 3.61 3.20 15.27
CA ASP A 33 3.60 3.87 13.96
C ASP A 33 2.87 3.01 12.89
N LEU A 34 2.82 1.68 13.08
CA LEU A 34 2.00 0.79 12.26
C LEU A 34 0.49 1.04 12.43
N PHE A 35 0.03 1.29 13.66
CA PHE A 35 -1.40 1.46 13.98
C PHE A 35 -1.85 2.91 14.01
N PHE A 36 -0.93 3.84 14.31
CA PHE A 36 -1.16 5.26 14.52
C PHE A 36 -0.23 6.07 13.63
N ILE A 37 -0.51 5.98 12.34
CA ILE A 37 0.22 6.66 11.28
C ILE A 37 0.05 8.17 11.41
N ASP A 38 1.09 8.94 11.10
CA ASP A 38 0.96 10.39 11.01
C ASP A 38 0.05 10.82 9.86
N THR A 39 -0.81 11.80 10.13
CA THR A 39 -1.80 12.31 9.17
C THR A 39 -1.26 12.59 7.76
N PRO A 40 -0.10 13.27 7.56
CA PRO A 40 0.36 13.56 6.20
C PRO A 40 0.81 12.30 5.44
N THR A 41 1.33 11.29 6.14
CA THR A 41 1.68 10.00 5.52
C THR A 41 0.41 9.24 5.11
N GLN A 42 -0.62 9.24 5.97
CA GLN A 42 -1.92 8.63 5.64
C GLN A 42 -2.58 9.31 4.44
N ASP A 43 -2.55 10.64 4.38
CA ASP A 43 -3.10 11.41 3.25
C ASP A 43 -2.38 11.09 1.95
N SER A 44 -1.04 10.97 1.99
CA SER A 44 -0.24 10.62 0.81
C SER A 44 -0.60 9.23 0.25
N VAL A 45 -0.76 8.24 1.12
CA VAL A 45 -1.19 6.88 0.73
C VAL A 45 -2.61 6.90 0.17
N ALA A 46 -3.52 7.67 0.76
CA ALA A 46 -4.88 7.82 0.26
C ALA A 46 -4.91 8.43 -1.16
N ILE A 47 -4.08 9.45 -1.40
CA ILE A 47 -3.93 10.06 -2.74
C ILE A 47 -3.39 9.04 -3.74
N ILE A 48 -2.34 8.29 -3.40
CA ILE A 48 -1.78 7.26 -4.29
C ILE A 48 -2.85 6.25 -4.68
N ASN A 49 -3.58 5.71 -3.70
CA ASN A 49 -4.63 4.73 -3.96
C ASN A 49 -5.76 5.29 -4.81
N ALA A 50 -6.19 6.53 -4.57
CA ALA A 50 -7.22 7.18 -5.36
C ALA A 50 -6.78 7.42 -6.82
N CYS A 51 -5.54 7.86 -7.02
CA CYS A 51 -4.98 8.14 -8.34
C CYS A 51 -4.71 6.87 -9.16
N VAL A 52 -4.33 5.77 -8.51
CA VAL A 52 -4.11 4.46 -9.15
C VAL A 52 -5.42 3.74 -9.45
N HIS A 53 -6.49 4.01 -8.69
CA HIS A 53 -7.78 3.39 -8.92
C HIS A 53 -8.34 3.76 -10.29
N ASN A 54 -8.58 2.76 -11.14
CA ASN A 54 -9.01 2.90 -12.54
C ASN A 54 -8.10 3.81 -13.39
N LEU A 55 -6.79 3.86 -13.08
CA LEU A 55 -5.80 4.62 -13.86
C LEU A 55 -6.14 6.12 -14.00
N HIS A 56 -6.79 6.72 -12.99
CA HIS A 56 -7.30 8.08 -13.12
C HIS A 56 -6.20 9.14 -13.28
N ASP A 57 -5.10 9.04 -12.52
CA ASP A 57 -3.97 9.99 -12.60
C ASP A 57 -2.66 9.33 -12.11
N VAL A 58 -2.17 8.37 -12.90
CA VAL A 58 -0.94 7.64 -12.59
C VAL A 58 0.32 8.52 -12.54
N PRO A 59 0.50 9.56 -13.38
CA PRO A 59 1.62 10.49 -13.24
C PRO A 59 1.68 11.18 -11.88
N ARG A 60 0.53 11.61 -11.35
CA ARG A 60 0.46 12.20 -10.02
C ARG A 60 0.72 11.17 -8.93
N ALA A 61 0.18 9.95 -9.06
CA ALA A 61 0.47 8.86 -8.14
C ALA A 61 1.98 8.60 -8.04
N LYS A 62 2.68 8.56 -9.19
CA LYS A 62 4.14 8.40 -9.25
C LYS A 62 4.87 9.47 -8.45
N GLN A 63 4.53 10.75 -8.67
CA GLN A 63 5.20 11.85 -7.96
C GLN A 63 5.03 11.77 -6.44
N VAL A 64 3.80 11.48 -5.98
CA VAL A 64 3.51 11.34 -4.55
C VAL A 64 4.19 10.12 -3.97
N PHE A 65 4.23 9.01 -4.71
CA PHE A 65 4.89 7.78 -4.31
C PHE A 65 6.41 7.94 -4.20
N ASP A 66 7.05 8.57 -5.19
CA ASP A 66 8.50 8.82 -5.16
C ASP A 66 8.88 9.77 -4.01
N LEU A 67 8.07 10.80 -3.77
CA LEU A 67 8.24 11.69 -2.62
C LEU A 67 8.14 10.92 -1.31
N LEU A 68 7.11 10.07 -1.18
CA LEU A 68 6.88 9.27 0.02
C LEU A 68 8.04 8.30 0.26
N ARG A 69 8.53 7.61 -0.79
CA ARG A 69 9.72 6.75 -0.73
C ARG A 69 10.96 7.51 -0.28
N SER A 70 11.17 8.72 -0.79
CA SER A 70 12.34 9.52 -0.42
C SER A 70 12.31 10.03 1.03
N GLN A 71 11.12 10.39 1.54
CA GLN A 71 10.96 10.98 2.88
C GLN A 71 10.87 9.91 3.98
N ARG A 72 10.34 8.74 3.64
CA ARG A 72 10.01 7.65 4.58
C ARG A 72 10.61 6.33 4.12
N MET A 73 11.88 6.35 3.70
CA MET A 73 12.60 5.12 3.40
C MET A 73 12.53 4.15 4.57
N HIS A 74 12.16 2.90 4.30
CA HIS A 74 12.01 1.80 5.28
C HIS A 74 10.81 1.87 6.23
N ASP A 75 9.85 2.77 5.97
CA ASP A 75 8.64 2.87 6.80
C ASP A 75 7.68 1.70 6.48
N PRO A 76 7.20 0.94 7.48
CA PRO A 76 6.31 -0.22 7.26
C PRO A 76 5.00 0.14 6.54
N ILE A 77 4.63 1.41 6.49
CA ILE A 77 3.45 1.90 5.77
C ILE A 77 3.58 1.69 4.26
N LEU A 78 4.80 1.76 3.73
CA LEU A 78 5.15 1.42 2.35
C LEU A 78 5.10 -0.10 2.17
N SER A 79 3.91 -0.66 2.37
CA SER A 79 3.65 -2.08 2.28
C SER A 79 3.71 -2.57 0.83
N ILE A 80 3.97 -3.86 0.69
CA ILE A 80 3.98 -4.55 -0.60
C ILE A 80 2.71 -4.35 -1.43
N ASN A 81 1.57 -4.13 -0.77
CA ASN A 81 0.30 -3.89 -1.46
C ASN A 81 0.30 -2.58 -2.24
N ILE A 82 0.94 -1.52 -1.71
CA ILE A 82 1.06 -0.23 -2.39
C ILE A 82 2.03 -0.37 -3.58
N TYR A 83 3.14 -1.08 -3.40
CA TYR A 83 4.07 -1.34 -4.51
C TYR A 83 3.38 -2.10 -5.64
N ASN A 84 2.66 -3.16 -5.30
CA ASN A 84 1.92 -3.96 -6.27
C ASN A 84 0.79 -3.17 -6.95
N SER A 85 0.11 -2.26 -6.24
CA SER A 85 -0.92 -1.41 -6.87
C SER A 85 -0.31 -0.42 -7.86
N VAL A 86 0.80 0.22 -7.49
CA VAL A 86 1.54 1.15 -8.37
C VAL A 86 2.14 0.42 -9.58
N LEU A 87 2.72 -0.77 -9.40
CA LEU A 87 3.22 -1.62 -10.50
C LEU A 87 2.11 -1.95 -11.50
N LYS A 88 0.95 -2.38 -11.01
CA LYS A 88 -0.23 -2.63 -11.86
C LYS A 88 -0.67 -1.36 -12.60
N ALA A 89 -0.60 -0.20 -11.94
CA ALA A 89 -0.95 1.08 -12.54
C ALA A 89 -0.03 1.42 -13.72
N TYR A 90 1.29 1.25 -13.54
CA TYR A 90 2.27 1.53 -14.60
C TYR A 90 2.09 0.62 -15.81
N ILE A 91 1.84 -0.67 -15.60
CA ILE A 91 1.57 -1.61 -16.69
C ILE A 91 0.23 -1.29 -17.36
N GLY A 92 -0.81 -0.96 -16.58
CA GLY A 92 -2.11 -0.55 -17.11
C GLY A 92 -2.01 0.68 -18.01
N GLU A 93 -1.31 1.72 -17.57
CA GLU A 93 -1.02 2.92 -18.37
C GLU A 93 -0.20 2.63 -19.62
N ALA A 94 0.79 1.74 -19.51
CA ALA A 94 1.60 1.35 -20.66
C ALA A 94 0.77 0.68 -21.76
N LEU A 95 -0.32 -0.01 -21.37
CA LEU A 95 -1.26 -0.66 -22.28
C LEU A 95 -2.29 0.32 -22.86
N GLU A 96 -2.76 1.30 -22.09
CA GLU A 96 -3.76 2.28 -22.56
C GLU A 96 -3.15 3.46 -23.33
N VAL A 97 -1.93 3.88 -23.00
CA VAL A 97 -1.31 5.11 -23.52
C VAL A 97 -0.11 4.78 -24.43
N GLN A 98 0.02 5.51 -25.55
CA GLN A 98 1.14 5.44 -26.52
C GLN A 98 2.53 5.79 -25.97
N LYS A 99 2.70 5.97 -24.64
CA LYS A 99 3.99 6.21 -23.96
C LYS A 99 4.46 4.95 -23.22
N THR A 100 4.35 3.82 -23.92
CA THR A 100 4.58 2.48 -23.39
C THR A 100 5.98 2.31 -22.82
N ASP A 101 7.01 2.82 -23.51
CA ASP A 101 8.42 2.63 -23.10
C ASP A 101 8.71 3.24 -21.72
N MET A 102 8.28 4.49 -21.49
CA MET A 102 8.53 5.19 -20.23
C MET A 102 7.88 4.46 -19.03
N TRP A 103 6.65 3.97 -19.19
CA TRP A 103 5.94 3.31 -18.10
C TRP A 103 6.47 1.91 -17.82
N ILE A 104 6.89 1.17 -18.85
CA ILE A 104 7.57 -0.12 -18.70
C ILE A 104 8.90 0.08 -17.98
N GLU A 105 9.73 1.05 -18.38
CA GLU A 105 10.99 1.34 -17.71
C GLU A 105 10.78 1.67 -16.22
N ASN A 106 9.77 2.49 -15.90
CA ASN A 106 9.44 2.80 -14.51
C ASN A 106 8.95 1.57 -13.73
N ALA A 107 8.20 0.67 -14.36
CA ALA A 107 7.75 -0.58 -13.73
C ALA A 107 8.94 -1.53 -13.46
N CYS A 108 9.84 -1.70 -14.44
CA CYS A 108 11.05 -2.50 -14.27
C CYS A 108 11.94 -1.94 -13.16
N ALA A 109 12.21 -0.63 -13.17
CA ALA A 109 13.03 0.02 -12.14
C ALA A 109 12.40 -0.11 -10.73
N LEU A 110 11.07 -0.06 -10.63
CA LEU A 110 10.37 -0.28 -9.37
C LEU A 110 10.51 -1.72 -8.88
N TYR A 111 10.38 -2.70 -9.78
CA TYR A 111 10.55 -4.11 -9.46
C TYR A 111 11.99 -4.45 -9.05
N GLU A 112 12.99 -3.93 -9.78
CA GLU A 112 14.41 -4.09 -9.44
C GLU A 112 14.71 -3.53 -8.04
N ALA A 113 14.18 -2.34 -7.71
CA ALA A 113 14.34 -1.75 -6.38
C ALA A 113 13.73 -2.61 -5.25
N MET A 114 12.69 -3.41 -5.55
CA MET A 114 12.13 -4.37 -4.59
C MET A 114 13.02 -5.61 -4.45
N GLU A 115 13.53 -6.17 -5.54
CA GLU A 115 14.44 -7.34 -5.52
C GLU A 115 15.78 -7.04 -4.83
N GLU A 116 16.35 -5.85 -5.07
CA GLU A 116 17.59 -5.40 -4.42
C GLU A 116 17.41 -5.14 -2.91
N GLY A 117 16.17 -5.11 -2.43
CA GLY A 117 15.84 -4.87 -1.02
C GLY A 117 16.08 -3.44 -0.58
N HIS A 118 16.20 -2.49 -1.52
CA HIS A 118 16.52 -1.09 -1.26
C HIS A 118 15.46 -0.41 -0.38
N ASP A 119 14.21 -0.88 -0.47
CA ASP A 119 13.08 -0.40 0.33
C ASP A 119 12.65 -1.34 1.48
N ARG A 120 13.41 -2.42 1.76
CA ARG A 120 13.02 -3.53 2.67
C ARG A 120 11.67 -4.19 2.34
N VAL A 121 11.14 -3.97 1.14
CA VAL A 121 9.95 -4.63 0.62
C VAL A 121 10.40 -5.69 -0.38
N ALA A 122 10.25 -6.97 -0.01
CA ALA A 122 10.53 -8.07 -0.92
C ALA A 122 9.32 -8.33 -1.84
N PRO A 123 9.54 -8.70 -3.12
CA PRO A 123 8.48 -9.18 -3.99
C PRO A 123 7.74 -10.38 -3.39
N SER A 124 6.45 -10.49 -3.68
CA SER A 124 5.62 -11.63 -3.27
C SER A 124 5.13 -12.39 -4.49
N ALA A 125 4.51 -13.55 -4.26
CA ALA A 125 3.78 -14.27 -5.31
C ALA A 125 2.79 -13.36 -6.07
N GLY A 126 2.20 -12.37 -5.39
CA GLY A 126 1.32 -11.39 -6.03
C GLY A 126 2.04 -10.37 -6.90
N THR A 127 3.34 -10.13 -6.67
CA THR A 127 4.19 -9.26 -7.49
C THR A 127 4.58 -9.98 -8.79
N TYR A 128 4.93 -11.26 -8.72
CA TYR A 128 5.28 -12.08 -9.91
C TYR A 128 4.08 -12.42 -10.81
N ALA A 129 2.85 -12.27 -10.30
CA ALA A 129 1.63 -12.56 -11.04
C ALA A 129 1.07 -11.34 -11.80
N ILE A 130 1.71 -10.18 -11.67
CA ILE A 130 1.40 -8.93 -12.39
C ILE A 130 2.06 -9.00 -13.77
#